data_AF-A0A2J7R9G6-F1
#
_entry.id   AF-A0A2J7R9G6-F1
#
_cell.length_a   1.000
_cell.length_b   1.000
_cell.length_c   1.000
_cell.angle_alpha   90.00
_cell.angle_beta   90.00
_cell.angle_gamma   90.00
#
_symmetry.space_group_name_H-M   'P 1'
#
loop_
_entity.id
_entity.type
_entity.pdbx_description
1 polymer ?
#
loop_
_entity_poly.entity_id
_entity_poly.type
_entity_poly.pdbx_seq_one_letter_code
_entity_poly.pdbx_strand_id
1 'polypeptide(L)'
;MRKGKATGDDDVPGDVLKLLGEGGLKTLTKLMNTIYESGEWPKDFTEVTMIALKKKTKATKCSDHCTISLIAHTAKIIAKILKRRIERKIEDVLGEDQFGFRRGKGTRDAIGMMRIIAERTLEIDEELCVCFIDWQKAFDRVNWTKLMQILKETGIDWRERRLISKLYMDQKVRVRLDRGETGSVQIGRGVRQGCCLSPILFNLYSECLTKEALDGLGDFKVGGQIIQTVKYADDLVLMAKEETVLQGMIDRLIEIGRCYGMEMNVEKTKVMKISRQPTPVTIKIDQKQLENVKCFKYLGSLLTDDGRCTCEIKSRIAMAKAAFSKKKNLFTSKLDLNLRKKLVKCYIWSIALYGAETWTLRAVDQKHLESFEMWCWRRMEKISWTDYVRNEEVLIRVSEQRNILHEIRKRKANWIGHVLRRNCV
;
A
#
# COMPACT_ATOMS: atom_id res chain seq x y z
N MET A 1 12.07 13.29 -14.27
CA MET A 1 10.97 13.46 -13.28
C MET A 1 9.61 13.51 -13.98
N ARG A 2 8.48 13.41 -13.27
CA ARG A 2 7.13 13.59 -13.88
C ARG A 2 6.84 15.08 -14.08
N LYS A 3 6.07 15.45 -15.11
CA LYS A 3 5.67 16.85 -15.36
C LYS A 3 4.60 17.31 -14.35
N GLY A 4 4.50 18.61 -14.10
CA GLY A 4 3.43 19.21 -13.28
C GLY A 4 3.46 18.79 -11.81
N LYS A 5 4.65 18.69 -11.20
CA LYS A 5 4.83 18.37 -9.78
C LYS A 5 5.14 19.63 -8.97
N ALA A 6 4.58 19.70 -7.76
CA ALA A 6 4.84 20.79 -6.81
C ALA A 6 6.34 20.90 -6.49
N THR A 7 6.81 22.14 -6.39
CA THR A 7 8.19 22.53 -6.07
C THR A 7 8.54 22.26 -4.62
N GLY A 8 9.85 22.23 -4.33
CA GLY A 8 10.34 22.37 -2.97
C GLY A 8 10.51 23.85 -2.63
N ASP A 9 11.26 24.13 -1.57
CA ASP A 9 11.53 25.49 -1.09
C ASP A 9 12.40 26.30 -2.07
N ASP A 10 13.07 25.62 -3.01
CA ASP A 10 13.87 26.24 -4.08
C ASP A 10 13.02 26.85 -5.21
N ASP A 11 11.71 26.58 -5.22
CA ASP A 11 10.77 26.97 -6.27
C ASP A 11 11.19 26.62 -7.71
N VAL A 12 12.10 25.65 -7.86
CA VAL A 12 12.55 25.16 -9.17
C VAL A 12 11.65 24.02 -9.64
N PRO A 13 10.83 24.22 -10.69
CA PRO A 13 9.97 23.17 -11.21
C PRO A 13 10.80 22.08 -11.88
N GLY A 14 10.39 20.82 -11.70
CA GLY A 14 11.08 19.71 -12.34
C GLY A 14 10.98 19.70 -13.87
N ASP A 15 10.12 20.54 -14.44
CA ASP A 15 10.01 20.76 -15.88
C ASP A 15 11.12 21.69 -16.41
N VAL A 16 11.55 22.69 -15.63
CA VAL A 16 12.72 23.52 -15.95
C VAL A 16 13.97 22.65 -16.03
N LEU A 17 14.15 21.73 -15.08
CA LEU A 17 15.29 20.80 -15.07
C LEU A 17 15.36 19.89 -16.32
N LYS A 18 14.25 19.68 -17.04
CA LYS A 18 14.25 18.92 -18.29
C LYS A 18 14.61 19.76 -19.52
N LEU A 19 14.49 21.08 -19.42
CA LEU A 19 14.71 22.04 -20.50
C LEU A 19 16.11 22.66 -20.48
N LEU A 20 16.93 22.32 -19.48
CA LEU A 20 18.27 22.87 -19.24
C LEU A 20 19.29 22.68 -20.38
N GLY A 21 18.97 21.89 -21.42
CA GLY A 21 19.89 21.58 -22.50
C GLY A 21 21.16 20.86 -22.04
N GLU A 22 22.16 20.76 -22.91
CA GLU A 22 23.41 20.06 -22.61
C GLU A 22 24.26 20.79 -21.57
N GLY A 23 24.34 22.13 -21.66
CA GLY A 23 25.10 22.95 -20.72
C GLY A 23 24.60 22.82 -19.29
N GLY A 24 23.28 22.94 -19.07
CA GLY A 24 22.72 22.77 -17.73
C GLY A 24 22.79 21.33 -17.23
N LEU A 25 22.76 20.32 -18.10
CA LEU A 25 23.02 18.94 -17.71
C LEU A 25 24.45 18.76 -17.19
N LYS A 26 25.46 19.32 -17.88
CA LYS A 26 26.86 19.29 -17.42
C LYS A 26 27.02 19.95 -16.05
N THR A 27 26.41 21.11 -15.84
CA THR A 27 26.44 21.81 -14.55
C THR A 27 25.77 20.99 -13.44
N LEU A 28 24.61 20.40 -13.73
CA LEU A 28 23.88 19.56 -12.78
C LEU A 28 24.69 18.31 -12.40
N THR A 29 25.32 17.66 -13.39
CA THR A 29 26.18 16.51 -13.17
C THR A 29 27.39 16.88 -12.31
N LYS A 30 28.04 18.01 -12.59
CA LYS A 30 29.16 18.51 -11.77
C LYS A 30 28.73 18.72 -10.31
N LEU A 31 27.61 19.40 -10.08
CA LEU A 31 27.04 19.60 -8.75
C LEU A 31 26.79 18.26 -8.03
N MET A 32 26.16 17.30 -8.71
CA MET A 32 25.87 15.98 -8.14
C MET A 32 27.13 15.20 -7.78
N ASN A 33 28.17 15.26 -8.63
CA ASN A 33 29.45 14.62 -8.35
C ASN A 33 30.15 15.27 -7.16
N THR A 34 30.15 16.60 -7.08
CA THR A 34 30.70 17.32 -5.93
C THR A 34 30.00 16.93 -4.63
N ILE A 35 28.66 16.87 -4.62
CA ILE A 35 27.89 16.40 -3.47
C ILE A 35 28.26 14.96 -3.11
N TYR A 36 28.40 14.09 -4.12
CA TYR A 36 28.71 12.68 -3.90
C TYR A 36 30.11 12.46 -3.31
N GLU A 37 31.10 13.19 -3.81
CA GLU A 37 32.49 13.14 -3.38
C GLU A 37 32.70 13.76 -1.99
N SER A 38 32.15 14.95 -1.75
CA SER A 38 32.24 15.62 -0.44
C SER A 38 31.38 14.91 0.62
N GLY A 39 30.25 14.35 0.21
CA GLY A 39 29.22 13.84 1.11
C GLY A 39 28.41 14.94 1.79
N GLU A 40 28.51 16.19 1.33
CA GLU A 40 27.78 17.34 1.89
C GLU A 40 26.56 17.69 1.05
N TRP A 41 25.41 17.85 1.71
CA TRP A 41 24.19 18.31 1.06
C TRP A 41 24.10 19.84 1.15
N PRO A 42 23.68 20.53 0.06
CA PRO A 42 23.26 21.93 0.15
C PRO A 42 22.15 22.10 1.18
N LYS A 43 22.13 23.23 1.90
CA LYS A 43 21.12 23.53 2.93
C LYS A 43 19.69 23.40 2.40
N ASP A 44 19.44 23.94 1.21
CA ASP A 44 18.13 23.89 0.56
C ASP A 44 17.66 22.46 0.21
N PHE A 45 18.55 21.46 0.27
CA PHE A 45 18.22 20.05 0.01
C PHE A 45 17.92 19.29 1.32
N THR A 46 18.41 19.80 2.46
CA THR A 46 18.15 19.23 3.79
C THR A 46 16.99 19.92 4.50
N GLU A 47 16.72 21.18 4.19
CA GLU A 47 15.52 21.92 4.60
C GLU A 47 14.30 21.47 3.80
N VAL A 48 13.19 21.23 4.51
CA VAL A 48 11.99 20.63 3.92
C VAL A 48 10.75 21.30 4.47
N THR A 49 9.85 21.73 3.58
CA THR A 49 8.50 22.14 3.97
C THR A 49 7.57 20.94 4.05
N MET A 50 6.98 20.70 5.23
CA MET A 50 5.94 19.71 5.44
C MET A 50 4.55 20.33 5.23
N ILE A 51 3.73 19.67 4.43
CA ILE A 51 2.31 19.99 4.25
C ILE A 51 1.47 18.93 4.95
N ALA A 52 0.49 19.37 5.75
CA ALA A 52 -0.48 18.51 6.41
C ALA A 52 -1.72 18.29 5.52
N LEU A 53 -1.86 17.09 4.96
CA LEU A 53 -3.06 16.69 4.22
C LEU A 53 -4.09 16.04 5.15
N LYS A 54 -5.35 16.46 5.04
CA LYS A 54 -6.46 15.88 5.83
C LYS A 54 -6.71 14.43 5.42
N LYS A 55 -6.63 13.48 6.35
CA LYS A 55 -7.02 12.06 6.11
C LYS A 55 -8.54 11.87 6.08
N LYS A 56 -9.28 12.75 6.73
CA LYS A 56 -10.75 12.74 6.82
C LYS A 56 -11.32 14.14 6.70
N THR A 57 -12.58 14.26 6.28
CA THR A 57 -13.25 15.54 5.99
C THR A 57 -13.30 16.49 7.20
N LYS A 58 -13.49 15.95 8.41
CA LYS A 58 -13.50 16.70 9.68
C LYS A 58 -12.26 16.40 10.50
N ALA A 59 -11.08 16.72 9.96
CA ALA A 59 -9.80 16.56 10.66
C ALA A 59 -9.57 17.70 11.66
N THR A 60 -9.46 17.36 12.94
CA THR A 60 -9.21 18.35 14.02
C THR A 60 -7.97 18.01 14.85
N LYS A 61 -7.56 16.74 14.89
CA LYS A 61 -6.36 16.29 15.60
C LYS A 61 -5.16 16.18 14.66
N CYS A 62 -3.93 16.30 15.16
CA CYS A 62 -2.71 16.08 14.36
C CYS A 62 -2.66 14.68 13.75
N SER A 63 -3.17 13.65 14.45
CA SER A 63 -3.25 12.27 13.95
C SER A 63 -4.18 12.10 12.74
N ASP A 64 -5.11 13.03 12.53
CA ASP A 64 -6.01 13.06 11.39
C ASP A 64 -5.36 13.63 10.13
N HIS A 65 -4.09 14.03 10.20
CA HIS A 65 -3.34 14.57 9.09
C HIS A 65 -2.23 13.61 8.66
N CYS A 66 -1.90 13.65 7.37
CA CYS A 66 -0.76 12.99 6.77
C CYS A 66 0.23 14.07 6.34
N THR A 67 1.46 14.03 6.85
CA THR A 67 2.48 15.03 6.55
C THR A 67 3.30 14.60 5.34
N ILE A 68 3.32 15.42 4.30
CA ILE A 68 4.16 15.19 3.12
C ILE A 68 5.28 16.22 3.10
N SER A 69 6.51 15.73 2.93
CA SER A 69 7.70 16.54 2.70
C SER A 69 7.78 17.02 1.25
N LEU A 70 7.71 18.33 1.05
CA LEU A 70 8.11 18.98 -0.19
C LEU A 70 9.63 19.08 -0.22
N ILE A 71 10.23 18.31 -1.12
CA ILE A 71 11.69 18.23 -1.28
C ILE A 71 12.07 18.85 -2.63
N ALA A 72 13.14 19.63 -2.63
CA ALA A 72 13.77 20.17 -3.83
C ALA A 72 13.90 19.10 -4.93
N HIS A 73 13.54 19.47 -6.16
CA HIS A 73 13.54 18.52 -7.27
C HIS A 73 14.94 17.98 -7.56
N THR A 74 15.95 18.84 -7.40
CA THR A 74 17.36 18.53 -7.57
C THR A 74 17.82 17.48 -6.55
N ALA A 75 17.42 17.62 -5.28
CA ALA A 75 17.67 16.63 -4.23
C ALA A 75 17.00 15.28 -4.52
N LYS A 76 15.77 15.29 -5.07
CA LYS A 76 15.07 14.06 -5.51
C LYS A 76 15.84 13.31 -6.61
N ILE A 77 16.60 14.01 -7.47
CA ILE A 77 17.42 13.34 -8.49
C ILE A 77 18.56 12.55 -7.81
N ILE A 78 19.29 13.17 -6.88
CA ILE A 78 20.36 12.50 -6.13
C ILE A 78 19.79 11.33 -5.32
N ALA A 79 18.68 11.52 -4.62
CA ALA A 79 18.00 10.46 -3.89
C ALA A 79 17.58 9.28 -4.80
N LYS A 80 17.22 9.56 -6.07
CA LYS A 80 16.91 8.53 -7.06
C LYS A 80 18.16 7.80 -7.56
N ILE A 81 19.30 8.49 -7.69
CA ILE A 81 20.59 7.87 -8.01
C ILE A 81 21.02 6.95 -6.87
N LEU A 82 20.96 7.43 -5.62
CA LEU A 82 21.25 6.63 -4.43
C LEU A 82 20.35 5.40 -4.34
N LYS A 83 19.04 5.56 -4.54
CA LYS A 83 18.10 4.43 -4.58
C LYS A 83 18.56 3.37 -5.57
N ARG A 84 18.87 3.76 -6.82
CA ARG A 84 19.29 2.80 -7.86
C ARG A 84 20.56 2.04 -7.49
N ARG A 85 21.50 2.69 -6.79
CA ARG A 85 22.77 2.09 -6.38
C ARG A 85 22.60 1.06 -5.26
N ILE A 86 21.69 1.32 -4.32
CA ILE A 86 21.45 0.42 -3.18
C ILE A 86 20.36 -0.62 -3.44
N GLU A 87 19.52 -0.42 -4.45
CA GLU A 87 18.31 -1.22 -4.69
C GLU A 87 18.58 -2.70 -4.86
N ARG A 88 19.62 -3.09 -5.60
CA ARG A 88 19.98 -4.50 -5.78
C ARG A 88 20.34 -5.18 -4.46
N LYS A 89 21.26 -4.59 -3.69
CA LYS A 89 21.71 -5.15 -2.40
C LYS A 89 20.55 -5.27 -1.39
N ILE A 90 19.64 -4.30 -1.39
CA ILE A 90 18.45 -4.37 -0.53
C ILE A 90 17.51 -5.46 -1.01
N GLU A 91 17.27 -5.56 -2.32
CA GLU A 91 16.38 -6.58 -2.89
C GLU A 91 16.84 -8.01 -2.56
N ASP A 92 18.17 -8.25 -2.52
CA ASP A 92 18.77 -9.53 -2.12
C ASP A 92 18.46 -9.90 -0.66
N VAL A 93 18.14 -8.91 0.20
CA VAL A 93 17.79 -9.11 1.61
C VAL A 93 16.28 -9.24 1.84
N LEU A 94 15.45 -8.65 0.97
CA LEU A 94 13.99 -8.63 1.17
C LEU A 94 13.36 -10.01 0.93
N GLY A 95 12.64 -10.53 1.92
CA GLY A 95 11.87 -11.76 1.81
C GLY A 95 10.78 -11.70 0.75
N GLU A 96 10.38 -12.85 0.20
CA GLU A 96 9.34 -12.93 -0.83
C GLU A 96 7.94 -12.54 -0.33
N ASP A 97 7.77 -12.51 0.98
CA ASP A 97 6.56 -12.07 1.70
C ASP A 97 6.40 -10.55 1.81
N GLN A 98 7.40 -9.75 1.43
CA GLN A 98 7.28 -8.29 1.29
C GLN A 98 6.82 -7.90 -0.12
N PHE A 99 5.68 -7.21 -0.20
CA PHE A 99 5.05 -6.76 -1.46
C PHE A 99 5.05 -5.24 -1.63
N GLY A 100 5.10 -4.48 -0.53
CA GLY A 100 5.02 -3.02 -0.55
C GLY A 100 6.23 -2.41 -1.24
N PHE A 101 6.02 -1.36 -2.05
CA PHE A 101 7.08 -0.58 -2.71
C PHE A 101 8.10 -1.36 -3.55
N ARG A 102 7.83 -2.62 -3.90
CA ARG A 102 8.72 -3.45 -4.71
C ARG A 102 8.29 -3.47 -6.16
N ARG A 103 9.27 -3.58 -7.05
CA ARG A 103 9.00 -3.64 -8.49
C ARG A 103 8.30 -4.95 -8.82
N GLY A 104 7.21 -4.86 -9.59
CA GLY A 104 6.46 -6.05 -10.01
C GLY A 104 5.62 -6.69 -8.90
N LYS A 105 5.54 -6.08 -7.72
CA LYS A 105 4.67 -6.52 -6.61
C LYS A 105 3.63 -5.43 -6.33
N GLY A 106 2.38 -5.81 -6.18
CA GLY A 106 1.25 -4.91 -5.97
C GLY A 106 0.33 -5.38 -4.86
N THR A 107 -0.63 -4.54 -4.46
CA THR A 107 -1.59 -4.86 -3.39
C THR A 107 -2.37 -6.13 -3.69
N ARG A 108 -2.74 -6.36 -4.95
CA ARG A 108 -3.42 -7.58 -5.40
C ARG A 108 -2.62 -8.86 -5.14
N ASP A 109 -1.29 -8.80 -5.13
CA ASP A 109 -0.45 -9.97 -4.91
C ASP A 109 -0.52 -10.38 -3.43
N ALA A 110 -0.41 -9.41 -2.51
CA ALA A 110 -0.57 -9.63 -1.07
C ALA A 110 -2.00 -10.06 -0.69
N ILE A 111 -3.03 -9.41 -1.28
CA ILE A 111 -4.44 -9.81 -1.08
C ILE A 111 -4.66 -11.24 -1.60
N GLY A 112 -4.12 -11.56 -2.79
CA GLY A 112 -4.21 -12.88 -3.38
C GLY A 112 -3.54 -13.94 -2.53
N MET A 113 -2.35 -13.66 -2.00
CA MET A 113 -1.65 -14.55 -1.06
C MET A 113 -2.50 -14.85 0.17
N MET A 114 -3.06 -13.84 0.83
CA MET A 114 -3.94 -14.05 1.99
C MET A 114 -5.18 -14.89 1.66
N ARG A 115 -5.81 -14.66 0.49
CA ARG A 115 -6.97 -15.44 0.07
C ARG A 115 -6.63 -16.88 -0.24
N ILE A 116 -5.52 -17.13 -0.93
CA ILE A 116 -5.05 -18.48 -1.25
C ILE A 116 -4.72 -19.23 0.05
N ILE A 117 -4.04 -18.59 1.00
CA ILE A 117 -3.76 -19.16 2.32
C ILE A 117 -5.07 -19.54 3.02
N ALA A 118 -6.02 -18.61 3.10
CA ALA A 118 -7.32 -18.86 3.73
C ALA A 118 -8.08 -20.02 3.07
N GLU A 119 -8.17 -20.04 1.74
CA GLU A 119 -8.84 -21.09 0.99
C GLU A 119 -8.18 -22.46 1.20
N ARG A 120 -6.85 -22.52 1.16
CA ARG A 120 -6.11 -23.77 1.38
C ARG A 120 -6.29 -24.30 2.78
N THR A 121 -6.20 -23.44 3.80
CA THR A 121 -6.47 -23.80 5.20
C THR A 121 -7.85 -24.44 5.35
N LEU A 122 -8.89 -23.84 4.76
CA LEU A 122 -10.26 -24.35 4.83
C LEU A 122 -10.49 -25.64 4.02
N GLU A 123 -9.78 -25.79 2.90
CA GLU A 123 -9.85 -26.97 2.04
C GLU A 123 -9.33 -28.22 2.76
N ILE A 124 -8.20 -28.09 3.45
CA ILE A 124 -7.56 -29.19 4.20
C ILE A 124 -8.08 -29.36 5.63
N ASP A 125 -9.09 -28.58 6.02
CA ASP A 125 -9.72 -28.59 7.35
C ASP A 125 -8.75 -28.32 8.52
N GLU A 126 -7.83 -27.39 8.28
CA GLU A 126 -6.89 -26.91 9.29
C GLU A 126 -7.37 -25.58 9.88
N GLU A 127 -6.74 -25.18 10.99
CA GLU A 127 -6.99 -23.89 11.62
C GLU A 127 -5.79 -22.95 11.42
N LEU A 128 -6.07 -21.67 11.21
CA LEU A 128 -5.04 -20.64 11.09
C LEU A 128 -5.42 -19.39 11.88
N CYS A 129 -4.58 -19.02 12.83
CA CYS A 129 -4.66 -17.76 13.54
C CYS A 129 -3.92 -16.68 12.75
N VAL A 130 -4.60 -15.57 12.49
CA VAL A 130 -4.08 -14.44 11.70
C VAL A 130 -4.15 -13.17 12.54
N CYS A 131 -3.03 -12.46 12.67
CA CYS A 131 -2.96 -11.16 13.34
C CYS A 131 -2.60 -10.07 12.34
N PHE A 132 -3.49 -9.09 12.18
CA PHE A 132 -3.29 -7.90 11.35
C PHE A 132 -2.70 -6.79 12.21
N ILE A 133 -1.42 -6.51 12.04
CA ILE A 133 -0.65 -5.57 12.86
C ILE A 133 -0.65 -4.18 12.23
N ASP A 134 -1.03 -3.17 13.02
CA ASP A 134 -0.93 -1.75 12.67
C ASP A 134 0.18 -1.11 13.49
N TRP A 135 1.23 -0.63 12.83
CA TRP A 135 2.28 0.15 13.47
C TRP A 135 1.84 1.61 13.63
N GLN A 136 2.03 2.17 14.83
CA GLN A 136 1.76 3.59 15.05
C GLN A 136 2.75 4.44 14.25
N LYS A 137 2.27 5.19 13.24
CA LYS A 137 3.08 6.14 12.46
C LYS A 137 4.42 5.53 11.99
N ALA A 138 4.38 4.33 11.41
CA ALA A 138 5.55 3.51 11.10
C ALA A 138 6.74 4.29 10.47
N PHE A 139 6.45 5.09 9.45
CA PHE A 139 7.43 5.91 8.74
C PHE A 139 8.10 6.94 9.65
N ASP A 140 7.35 7.53 10.59
CA ASP A 140 7.83 8.61 11.46
C ASP A 140 8.60 8.08 12.69
N ARG A 141 8.63 6.75 12.89
CA ARG A 141 9.24 6.12 14.07
C ARG A 141 10.60 5.47 13.82
N VAL A 142 10.99 5.29 12.57
CA VAL A 142 12.27 4.66 12.19
C VAL A 142 13.45 5.27 12.96
N ASN A 143 14.13 4.45 13.76
CA ASN A 143 15.31 4.87 14.51
C ASN A 143 16.51 4.99 13.58
N TRP A 144 17.10 6.19 13.49
CA TRP A 144 18.22 6.45 12.57
C TRP A 144 19.49 5.69 12.92
N THR A 145 19.84 5.57 14.20
CA THR A 145 21.02 4.81 14.63
C THR A 145 20.91 3.36 14.17
N LYS A 146 19.75 2.72 14.43
CA LYS A 146 19.49 1.34 13.99
C LYS A 146 19.43 1.23 12.47
N LEU A 147 18.84 2.22 11.76
CA LEU A 147 18.84 2.23 10.29
C LEU A 147 20.25 2.28 9.71
N MET A 148 21.14 3.12 10.25
CA MET A 148 22.53 3.21 9.78
C MET A 148 23.32 1.94 10.09
N GLN A 149 23.05 1.29 11.22
CA GLN A 149 23.59 -0.04 11.54
C GLN A 149 23.14 -1.08 10.51
N ILE A 150 21.85 -1.17 10.22
CA ILE A 150 21.30 -2.11 9.23
C ILE A 150 21.91 -1.87 7.85
N LEU A 151 22.07 -0.62 7.42
CA LEU A 151 22.71 -0.30 6.15
C LEU A 151 24.17 -0.77 6.10
N LYS A 152 24.89 -0.68 7.22
CA LYS A 152 26.27 -1.17 7.33
C LYS A 152 26.31 -2.70 7.25
N GLU A 153 25.44 -3.40 7.98
CA GLU A 153 25.34 -4.87 8.01
C GLU A 153 24.90 -5.45 6.66
N THR A 154 24.05 -4.74 5.92
CA THR A 154 23.63 -5.07 4.55
C THR A 154 24.78 -4.89 3.52
N GLY A 155 25.92 -4.34 3.94
CA GLY A 155 27.06 -4.12 3.06
C GLY A 155 26.85 -2.96 2.07
N ILE A 156 26.01 -1.98 2.40
CA ILE A 156 25.89 -0.75 1.60
C ILE A 156 27.20 0.03 1.72
N ASP A 157 27.71 0.52 0.58
CA ASP A 157 28.99 1.23 0.54
C ASP A 157 28.95 2.50 1.41
N TRP A 158 30.11 2.83 1.97
CA TRP A 158 30.22 3.90 2.95
C TRP A 158 29.86 5.27 2.36
N ARG A 159 30.07 5.50 1.05
CA ARG A 159 29.74 6.78 0.39
C ARG A 159 28.24 6.98 0.35
N GLU A 160 27.48 5.94 -0.03
CA GLU A 160 26.02 5.94 0.00
C GLU A 160 25.52 6.11 1.44
N ARG A 161 26.05 5.33 2.40
CA ARG A 161 25.66 5.46 3.81
C ARG A 161 25.89 6.87 4.36
N ARG A 162 27.03 7.49 4.06
CA ARG A 162 27.35 8.87 4.47
C ARG A 162 26.31 9.86 3.95
N LEU A 163 25.99 9.81 2.67
CA LEU A 163 24.99 10.70 2.07
C LEU A 163 23.59 10.48 2.65
N ILE A 164 23.21 9.23 2.86
CA ILE A 164 21.92 8.88 3.47
C ILE A 164 21.87 9.41 4.91
N SER A 165 22.93 9.18 5.69
CA SER A 165 23.02 9.65 7.07
C SER A 165 22.85 11.17 7.16
N LYS A 166 23.62 11.94 6.38
CA LYS A 166 23.50 13.41 6.39
C LYS A 166 22.15 13.90 5.91
N LEU A 167 21.60 13.26 4.87
CA LEU A 167 20.26 13.58 4.40
C LEU A 167 19.23 13.47 5.53
N TYR A 168 19.29 12.45 6.38
CA TYR A 168 18.32 12.32 7.48
C TYR A 168 18.69 13.16 8.70
N MET A 169 19.94 13.13 9.16
CA MET A 169 20.35 13.75 10.42
C MET A 169 20.42 15.28 10.38
N ASP A 170 20.74 15.85 9.21
CA ASP A 170 20.81 17.31 9.03
C ASP A 170 19.44 17.90 8.63
N GLN A 171 18.38 17.07 8.68
CA GLN A 171 17.05 17.49 8.25
C GLN A 171 16.44 18.52 9.20
N LYS A 172 16.06 19.65 8.61
CA LYS A 172 15.23 20.66 9.25
C LYS A 172 13.90 20.79 8.55
N VAL A 173 12.84 20.97 9.31
CA VAL A 173 11.48 21.00 8.79
C VAL A 173 10.73 22.23 9.26
N ARG A 174 10.04 22.86 8.31
CA ARG A 174 9.00 23.85 8.55
C ARG A 174 7.64 23.24 8.21
N VAL A 175 6.61 23.54 8.97
CA VAL A 175 5.25 23.07 8.67
C VAL A 175 4.47 24.22 8.04
N ARG A 176 3.96 24.02 6.82
CA ARG A 176 3.10 24.97 6.12
C ARG A 176 1.64 24.69 6.47
N LEU A 177 0.98 25.69 7.03
CA LEU A 177 -0.43 25.69 7.37
C LEU A 177 -1.15 26.81 6.59
N ASP A 178 -2.48 26.77 6.54
CA ASP A 178 -3.29 27.80 5.86
C ASP A 178 -3.03 29.22 6.40
N ARG A 179 -2.60 29.32 7.67
CA ARG A 179 -2.29 30.57 8.37
C ARG A 179 -0.82 31.01 8.29
N GLY A 180 0.01 30.31 7.49
CA GLY A 180 1.44 30.57 7.35
C GLY A 180 2.34 29.39 7.73
N GLU A 181 3.65 29.62 7.73
CA GLU A 181 4.67 28.62 8.04
C GLU A 181 5.13 28.71 9.50
N THR A 182 5.46 27.57 10.10
CA THR A 182 6.10 27.52 11.42
C THR A 182 7.59 27.86 11.34
N GLY A 183 8.20 28.11 12.51
CA GLY A 183 9.65 28.08 12.64
C GLY A 183 10.23 26.71 12.23
N SER A 184 11.52 26.71 11.88
CA SER A 184 12.27 25.51 11.52
C SER A 184 12.56 24.66 12.76
N VAL A 185 12.25 23.37 12.68
CA VAL A 185 12.47 22.38 13.75
C VAL A 185 13.36 21.25 13.23
N GLN A 186 14.30 20.79 14.05
CA GLN A 186 15.11 19.63 13.75
C GLN A 186 14.36 18.34 14.07
N ILE A 187 14.38 17.38 13.15
CA ILE A 187 13.78 16.05 13.36
C ILE A 187 14.84 15.12 13.98
N GLY A 188 14.40 14.16 14.80
CA GLY A 188 15.28 13.16 15.43
C GLY A 188 15.06 11.70 15.01
N ARG A 189 14.04 11.41 14.17
CA ARG A 189 13.72 10.06 13.71
C ARG A 189 12.80 10.06 12.49
N GLY A 190 12.62 8.88 11.89
CA GLY A 190 11.67 8.64 10.82
C GLY A 190 12.27 8.81 9.42
N VAL A 191 11.51 8.41 8.41
CA VAL A 191 11.87 8.57 6.99
C VAL A 191 11.02 9.67 6.33
N ARG A 192 11.57 10.31 5.30
CA ARG A 192 10.99 11.48 4.63
C ARG A 192 9.81 11.08 3.74
N GLN A 193 8.58 11.27 4.21
CA GLN A 193 7.38 10.98 3.42
C GLN A 193 7.32 11.86 2.15
N GLY A 194 7.44 11.25 0.97
CA GLY A 194 7.54 11.96 -0.32
C GLY A 194 8.93 11.91 -0.95
N CYS A 195 9.96 11.45 -0.22
CA CYS A 195 11.26 11.11 -0.78
C CYS A 195 11.18 9.74 -1.48
N CYS A 196 11.81 9.60 -2.65
CA CYS A 196 11.84 8.32 -3.36
C CYS A 196 12.72 7.26 -2.69
N LEU A 197 13.63 7.66 -1.78
CA LEU A 197 14.52 6.75 -1.06
C LEU A 197 13.86 6.14 0.18
N SER A 198 12.94 6.87 0.81
CA SER A 198 12.31 6.46 2.07
C SER A 198 11.58 5.11 2.01
N PRO A 199 10.83 4.77 0.94
CA PRO A 199 10.15 3.48 0.88
C PRO A 199 11.09 2.27 0.90
N ILE A 200 12.22 2.33 0.17
CA ILE A 200 13.16 1.20 0.11
C ILE A 200 13.92 1.04 1.43
N LEU A 201 14.25 2.16 2.10
CA LEU A 201 14.88 2.14 3.42
C LEU A 201 13.92 1.59 4.47
N PHE A 202 12.64 1.99 4.42
CA PHE A 202 11.62 1.47 5.32
C PHE A 202 11.41 -0.04 5.13
N ASN A 203 11.37 -0.52 3.88
CA ASN A 203 11.27 -1.95 3.61
C ASN A 203 12.43 -2.73 4.20
N LEU A 204 13.68 -2.28 3.99
CA LEU A 204 14.87 -2.93 4.58
C LEU A 204 14.78 -2.93 6.11
N TYR A 205 14.40 -1.80 6.69
CA TYR A 205 14.24 -1.64 8.12
C TYR A 205 13.22 -2.61 8.72
N SER A 206 12.03 -2.66 8.11
CA SER A 206 10.95 -3.57 8.51
C SER A 206 11.36 -5.02 8.31
N GLU A 207 12.11 -5.33 7.25
CA GLU A 207 12.57 -6.68 6.97
C GLU A 207 13.48 -7.19 8.08
N CYS A 208 14.52 -6.42 8.43
CA CYS A 208 15.45 -6.76 9.49
C CYS A 208 14.74 -6.91 10.84
N LEU A 209 13.81 -6.00 11.17
CA LEU A 209 12.97 -6.11 12.37
C LEU A 209 12.22 -7.44 12.41
N THR A 210 11.50 -7.77 11.32
CA THR A 210 10.69 -8.99 11.29
C THR A 210 11.53 -10.25 11.30
N LYS A 211 12.68 -10.27 10.61
CA LYS A 211 13.60 -11.41 10.63
C LYS A 211 14.18 -11.63 12.03
N GLU A 212 14.65 -10.58 12.69
CA GLU A 212 15.21 -10.65 14.04
C GLU A 212 14.16 -11.06 15.08
N ALA A 213 12.91 -10.60 14.92
CA ALA A 213 11.82 -10.95 15.83
C ALA A 213 11.30 -12.38 15.68
N LEU A 214 11.29 -12.91 14.45
CA LEU A 214 10.60 -14.16 14.12
C LEU A 214 11.56 -15.33 13.84
N ASP A 215 12.87 -15.12 14.02
CA ASP A 215 13.87 -16.17 13.83
C ASP A 215 13.56 -17.40 14.69
N GLY A 216 13.54 -18.57 14.05
CA GLY A 216 13.22 -19.85 14.69
C GLY A 216 11.76 -20.05 15.14
N LEU A 217 10.84 -19.10 14.89
CA LEU A 217 9.42 -19.24 15.24
C LEU A 217 8.59 -19.81 14.07
N GLY A 218 7.27 -19.90 14.25
CA GLY A 218 6.31 -20.27 13.19
C GLY A 218 6.12 -21.77 12.98
N ASP A 219 4.88 -22.14 12.72
CA ASP A 219 4.38 -23.51 12.63
C ASP A 219 3.52 -23.76 11.37
N PHE A 220 3.11 -22.70 10.67
CA PHE A 220 2.32 -22.78 9.45
C PHE A 220 3.21 -23.03 8.23
N LYS A 221 3.03 -24.18 7.58
CA LYS A 221 3.81 -24.61 6.41
C LYS A 221 2.94 -24.74 5.16
N VAL A 222 3.44 -24.23 4.04
CA VAL A 222 2.86 -24.44 2.71
C VAL A 222 3.98 -24.90 1.77
N GLY A 223 3.81 -26.06 1.14
CA GLY A 223 4.82 -26.62 0.23
C GLY A 223 6.19 -26.86 0.89
N GLY A 224 6.20 -27.20 2.19
CA GLY A 224 7.43 -27.43 2.97
C GLY A 224 8.12 -26.18 3.52
N GLN A 225 7.66 -24.98 3.14
CA GLN A 225 8.20 -23.71 3.65
C GLN A 225 7.30 -23.14 4.73
N ILE A 226 7.90 -22.60 5.79
CA ILE A 226 7.17 -21.89 6.84
C ILE A 226 6.73 -20.52 6.30
N ILE A 227 5.44 -20.20 6.38
CA ILE A 227 4.87 -18.90 6.00
C ILE A 227 4.33 -18.23 7.26
N GLN A 228 5.14 -17.36 7.86
CA GLN A 228 4.78 -16.63 9.07
C GLN A 228 4.16 -15.27 8.78
N THR A 229 4.52 -14.63 7.66
CA THR A 229 4.14 -13.22 7.43
C THR A 229 3.68 -12.91 6.02
N VAL A 230 2.86 -11.85 5.92
CA VAL A 230 2.59 -11.13 4.67
C VAL A 230 2.77 -9.64 4.96
N LYS A 231 3.68 -8.98 4.24
CA LYS A 231 4.03 -7.58 4.45
C LYS A 231 3.67 -6.74 3.24
N TYR A 232 3.04 -5.59 3.47
CA TYR A 232 2.89 -4.54 2.48
C TYR A 232 3.25 -3.21 3.11
N ALA A 233 4.53 -2.83 3.00
CA ALA A 233 5.06 -1.68 3.71
C ALA A 233 4.81 -1.80 5.23
N ASP A 234 4.01 -0.90 5.81
CA ASP A 234 3.68 -0.87 7.23
C ASP A 234 2.56 -1.85 7.63
N ASP A 235 1.79 -2.36 6.68
CA ASP A 235 0.79 -3.40 6.93
C ASP A 235 1.52 -4.76 7.08
N LEU A 236 1.57 -5.28 8.31
CA LEU A 236 2.14 -6.60 8.63
C LEU A 236 1.04 -7.56 9.04
N VAL A 237 1.02 -8.74 8.45
CA VAL A 237 0.16 -9.86 8.86
C VAL A 237 1.05 -10.95 9.42
N LEU A 238 0.77 -11.42 10.63
CA LEU A 238 1.37 -12.62 11.22
C LEU A 238 0.39 -13.79 11.16
N MET A 239 0.92 -14.99 10.97
CA MET A 239 0.14 -16.21 10.83
C MET A 239 0.82 -17.35 11.59
N ALA A 240 0.03 -18.11 12.33
CA ALA A 240 0.44 -19.34 12.99
C ALA A 240 -0.77 -20.28 13.12
N LYS A 241 -0.52 -21.59 13.18
CA LYS A 241 -1.57 -22.57 13.46
C LYS A 241 -2.02 -22.46 14.92
N GLU A 242 -1.06 -22.54 15.83
CA GLU A 242 -1.29 -22.52 17.27
C GLU A 242 -1.37 -21.10 17.83
N GLU A 243 -2.33 -20.85 18.72
CA GLU A 243 -2.49 -19.53 19.37
C GLU A 243 -1.28 -19.15 20.21
N THR A 244 -0.64 -20.15 20.84
CA THR A 244 0.57 -19.98 21.67
C THR A 244 1.77 -19.54 20.84
N VAL A 245 1.91 -20.07 19.62
CA VAL A 245 2.96 -19.66 18.68
C VAL A 245 2.70 -18.24 18.20
N LEU A 246 1.45 -17.90 17.85
CA LEU A 246 1.09 -16.53 17.45
C LEU A 246 1.37 -15.52 18.57
N GLN A 247 1.01 -15.85 19.81
CA GLN A 247 1.30 -15.01 20.98
C GLN A 247 2.81 -14.78 21.14
N GLY A 248 3.62 -15.86 21.08
CA GLY A 248 5.08 -15.76 21.17
C GLY A 248 5.69 -14.91 20.05
N MET A 249 5.18 -15.02 18.81
CA MET A 249 5.60 -14.17 17.69
C MET A 249 5.29 -12.70 17.94
N ILE A 250 4.10 -12.38 18.49
CA ILE A 250 3.70 -11.00 18.81
C ILE A 250 4.55 -10.44 19.95
N ASP A 251 4.80 -11.21 20.99
CA ASP A 251 5.61 -10.79 22.14
C ASP A 251 7.05 -10.45 21.72
N ARG A 252 7.66 -11.32 20.91
CA ARG A 252 8.99 -11.07 20.33
C ARG A 252 9.00 -9.87 19.40
N LEU A 253 7.95 -9.69 18.60
CA LEU A 253 7.82 -8.53 17.72
C LEU A 253 7.69 -7.22 18.50
N ILE A 254 7.02 -7.22 19.65
CA ILE A 254 6.94 -6.05 20.55
C ILE A 254 8.30 -5.76 21.16
N GLU A 255 8.99 -6.78 21.68
CA GLU A 255 10.31 -6.65 22.30
C GLU A 255 11.34 -6.08 21.32
N ILE A 256 11.51 -6.72 20.17
CA ILE A 256 12.44 -6.25 19.13
C ILE A 256 11.95 -4.92 18.53
N GLY A 257 10.64 -4.75 18.36
CA GLY A 257 10.04 -3.51 17.91
C GLY A 257 10.46 -2.30 18.76
N ARG A 258 10.52 -2.44 20.09
CA ARG A 258 11.00 -1.39 21.01
C ARG A 258 12.45 -1.02 20.74
N CYS A 259 13.34 -1.98 20.47
CA CYS A 259 14.73 -1.72 20.07
C CYS A 259 14.83 -0.97 18.74
N TYR A 260 13.86 -1.18 17.84
CA TYR A 260 13.72 -0.44 16.58
C TYR A 260 12.92 0.87 16.73
N GLY A 261 12.47 1.23 17.95
CA GLY A 261 11.64 2.43 18.17
C GLY A 261 10.22 2.35 17.57
N MET A 262 9.82 1.16 17.11
CA MET A 262 8.49 0.85 16.58
C MET A 262 7.52 0.53 17.71
N GLU A 263 6.26 0.89 17.55
CA GLU A 263 5.22 0.63 18.56
C GLU A 263 3.92 0.23 17.88
N MET A 264 3.33 -0.83 18.40
CA MET A 264 2.09 -1.38 17.86
C MET A 264 0.88 -0.56 18.30
N ASN A 265 -0.11 -0.44 17.43
CA ASN A 265 -1.41 0.11 17.75
C ASN A 265 -2.35 -1.01 18.18
N VAL A 266 -2.49 -1.24 19.49
CA VAL A 266 -3.34 -2.31 20.04
C VAL A 266 -4.80 -2.19 19.60
N GLU A 267 -5.33 -0.96 19.52
CA GLU A 267 -6.73 -0.72 19.13
C GLU A 267 -7.00 -1.00 17.65
N LYS A 268 -6.00 -0.87 16.78
CA LYS A 268 -6.15 -1.15 15.35
C LYS A 268 -5.68 -2.54 14.95
N THR A 269 -4.85 -3.16 15.79
CA THR A 269 -4.41 -4.53 15.61
C THR A 269 -5.58 -5.47 15.88
N LYS A 270 -5.82 -6.41 14.97
CA LYS A 270 -6.97 -7.33 15.03
C LYS A 270 -6.52 -8.77 14.82
N VAL A 271 -7.23 -9.70 15.44
CA VAL A 271 -7.00 -11.14 15.25
C VAL A 271 -8.21 -11.79 14.59
N MET A 272 -7.95 -12.80 13.78
CA MET A 272 -8.96 -13.58 13.07
C MET A 272 -8.54 -15.05 13.10
N LYS A 273 -9.49 -15.95 13.34
CA LYS A 273 -9.29 -17.39 13.17
C LYS A 273 -9.95 -17.83 11.87
N ILE A 274 -9.16 -18.41 10.97
CA ILE A 274 -9.65 -19.02 9.73
C ILE A 274 -9.78 -20.52 10.00
N SER A 275 -11.02 -21.00 10.10
CA SER A 275 -11.35 -22.43 10.17
C SER A 275 -12.81 -22.64 9.76
N ARG A 276 -13.25 -23.90 9.59
CA ARG A 276 -14.66 -24.20 9.29
C ARG A 276 -15.60 -23.88 10.45
N GLN A 277 -15.08 -23.90 11.67
CA GLN A 277 -15.79 -23.61 12.91
C GLN A 277 -14.96 -22.64 13.78
N PRO A 278 -14.88 -21.35 13.40
CA PRO A 278 -13.95 -20.42 14.02
C PRO A 278 -14.37 -20.11 15.46
N THR A 279 -13.50 -20.42 16.41
CA THR A 279 -13.57 -19.97 17.79
C THR A 279 -12.73 -18.70 18.01
N PRO A 280 -13.09 -17.85 18.99
CA PRO A 280 -12.27 -16.68 19.32
C PRO A 280 -10.87 -17.07 19.80
N VAL A 281 -9.85 -16.37 19.31
CA VAL A 281 -8.44 -16.52 19.68
C VAL A 281 -8.15 -15.65 20.91
N THR A 282 -7.38 -16.17 21.87
CA THR A 282 -7.01 -15.41 23.08
C THR A 282 -5.59 -14.87 22.98
N ILE A 283 -5.41 -13.79 22.21
CA ILE A 283 -4.14 -13.06 22.10
C ILE A 283 -4.18 -11.79 22.96
N LYS A 284 -3.12 -11.53 23.72
CA LYS A 284 -3.00 -10.38 24.62
C LYS A 284 -1.75 -9.55 24.32
N ILE A 285 -1.89 -8.23 24.43
CA ILE A 285 -0.78 -7.26 24.40
C ILE A 285 -0.92 -6.37 25.63
N ASP A 286 0.12 -6.28 26.47
CA ASP A 286 0.10 -5.51 27.72
C ASP A 286 -1.18 -5.78 28.55
N GLN A 287 -1.52 -7.06 28.72
CA GLN A 287 -2.73 -7.57 29.39
C GLN A 287 -4.07 -7.24 28.71
N LYS A 288 -4.08 -6.48 27.61
CA LYS A 288 -5.30 -6.20 26.82
C LYS A 288 -5.50 -7.26 25.76
N GLN A 289 -6.68 -7.85 25.71
CA GLN A 289 -7.03 -8.80 24.66
C GLN A 289 -7.24 -8.08 23.32
N LEU A 290 -6.68 -8.64 22.25
CA LEU A 290 -6.91 -8.14 20.91
C LEU A 290 -8.34 -8.43 20.44
N GLU A 291 -8.92 -7.50 19.69
CA GLU A 291 -10.27 -7.67 19.16
C GLU A 291 -10.27 -8.78 18.09
N ASN A 292 -11.15 -9.76 18.30
CA ASN A 292 -11.43 -10.82 17.35
C ASN A 292 -12.41 -10.34 16.29
N VAL A 293 -12.06 -10.50 15.02
CA VAL A 293 -12.88 -10.08 13.88
C VAL A 293 -13.15 -11.25 12.94
N LYS A 294 -14.39 -11.32 12.44
CA LYS A 294 -14.77 -12.25 11.37
C LYS A 294 -14.48 -11.69 9.97
N CYS A 295 -14.29 -10.37 9.88
CA CYS A 295 -14.06 -9.66 8.64
C CYS A 295 -13.10 -8.49 8.89
N PHE A 296 -12.04 -8.39 8.08
CA PHE A 296 -11.02 -7.35 8.20
C PHE A 296 -10.71 -6.71 6.85
N LYS A 297 -10.52 -5.39 6.84
CA LYS A 297 -10.18 -4.63 5.63
C LYS A 297 -8.66 -4.54 5.44
N TYR A 298 -8.10 -5.48 4.70
CA TYR A 298 -6.68 -5.54 4.36
C TYR A 298 -6.40 -4.96 2.96
N LEU A 299 -5.50 -3.96 2.86
CA LEU A 299 -5.12 -3.31 1.59
C LEU A 299 -6.31 -2.82 0.75
N GLY A 300 -7.35 -2.39 1.46
CA GLY A 300 -8.60 -1.93 0.87
C GLY A 300 -9.64 -3.01 0.62
N SER A 301 -9.30 -4.30 0.65
CA SER A 301 -10.17 -5.46 0.41
C SER A 301 -10.62 -6.12 1.70
N LEU A 302 -11.86 -6.58 1.77
CA LEU A 302 -12.39 -7.37 2.89
C LEU A 302 -11.93 -8.83 2.79
N LEU A 303 -11.28 -9.32 3.85
CA LEU A 303 -10.97 -10.72 4.10
C LEU A 303 -11.92 -11.24 5.18
N THR A 304 -12.37 -12.48 5.05
CA THR A 304 -13.28 -13.13 6.00
C THR A 304 -12.70 -14.44 6.51
N ASP A 305 -13.10 -14.82 7.73
CA ASP A 305 -12.75 -16.09 8.37
C ASP A 305 -13.19 -17.33 7.56
N ASP A 306 -14.30 -17.21 6.82
CA ASP A 306 -14.83 -18.26 5.95
C ASP A 306 -14.25 -18.28 4.52
N GLY A 307 -13.28 -17.40 4.22
CA GLY A 307 -12.63 -17.28 2.91
C GLY A 307 -13.52 -16.74 1.77
N ARG A 308 -14.80 -16.44 2.01
CA ARG A 308 -15.75 -16.08 0.95
C ARG A 308 -15.59 -14.63 0.49
N CYS A 309 -15.78 -14.40 -0.81
CA CYS A 309 -15.66 -13.07 -1.40
C CYS A 309 -16.96 -12.25 -1.42
N THR A 310 -18.09 -12.82 -1.00
CA THR A 310 -19.42 -12.18 -1.13
C THR A 310 -19.52 -10.83 -0.40
N CYS A 311 -18.97 -10.73 0.81
CA CYS A 311 -18.96 -9.48 1.58
C CYS A 311 -18.14 -8.40 0.87
N GLU A 312 -16.96 -8.75 0.34
CA GLU A 312 -16.13 -7.84 -0.45
C GLU A 312 -16.86 -7.36 -1.72
N ILE A 313 -17.45 -8.28 -2.48
CA ILE A 313 -18.15 -7.96 -3.73
C ILE A 313 -19.34 -7.02 -3.46
N LYS A 314 -20.14 -7.30 -2.43
CA LYS A 314 -21.25 -6.42 -2.03
C LYS A 314 -20.75 -5.03 -1.60
N SER A 315 -19.68 -4.97 -0.82
CA SER A 315 -19.05 -3.71 -0.39
C SER A 315 -18.53 -2.89 -1.58
N ARG A 316 -17.86 -3.53 -2.54
CA ARG A 316 -17.38 -2.91 -3.78
C ARG A 316 -18.50 -2.36 -4.65
N ILE A 317 -19.55 -3.15 -4.84
CA ILE A 317 -20.75 -2.72 -5.56
C ILE A 317 -21.37 -1.51 -4.86
N ALA A 318 -21.48 -1.51 -3.53
CA ALA A 318 -22.01 -0.37 -2.78
C ALA A 318 -21.16 0.89 -2.95
N MET A 319 -19.83 0.78 -2.85
CA MET A 319 -18.90 1.90 -3.09
C MET A 319 -19.01 2.43 -4.53
N ALA A 320 -19.09 1.55 -5.52
CA ALA A 320 -19.24 1.94 -6.92
C ALA A 320 -20.60 2.61 -7.20
N LYS A 321 -21.69 2.10 -6.62
CA LYS A 321 -23.02 2.74 -6.69
C LYS A 321 -23.01 4.13 -6.04
N ALA A 322 -22.39 4.28 -4.88
CA ALA A 322 -22.25 5.57 -4.23
C ALA A 322 -21.43 6.57 -5.06
N ALA A 323 -20.34 6.10 -5.69
CA ALA A 323 -19.53 6.91 -6.61
C ALA A 323 -20.31 7.32 -7.87
N PHE A 324 -21.13 6.43 -8.42
CA PHE A 324 -22.03 6.72 -9.53
C PHE A 324 -22.99 7.84 -9.14
N SER A 325 -23.69 7.69 -8.00
CA SER A 325 -24.67 8.67 -7.53
C SER A 325 -24.06 10.06 -7.29
N LYS A 326 -22.85 10.14 -6.71
CA LYS A 326 -22.14 11.41 -6.51
C LYS A 326 -21.83 12.15 -7.80
N LYS A 327 -21.68 11.45 -8.92
CA LYS A 327 -21.40 12.02 -10.24
C LYS A 327 -22.52 11.72 -11.25
N LYS A 328 -23.75 11.52 -10.77
CA LYS A 328 -24.91 11.13 -11.61
C LYS A 328 -25.08 12.05 -12.81
N ASN A 329 -24.98 13.37 -12.60
CA ASN A 329 -25.15 14.37 -13.65
C ASN A 329 -24.18 14.17 -14.82
N LEU A 330 -22.96 13.68 -14.58
CA LEU A 330 -22.00 13.37 -15.63
C LEU A 330 -22.43 12.14 -16.43
N PHE A 331 -22.81 11.06 -15.75
CA PHE A 331 -23.17 9.79 -16.38
C PHE A 331 -24.55 9.81 -17.05
N THR A 332 -25.43 10.72 -16.68
CA THR A 332 -26.79 10.85 -17.23
C THR A 332 -26.99 12.14 -18.06
N SER A 333 -25.88 12.77 -18.45
CA SER A 333 -25.86 13.97 -19.28
C SER A 333 -26.20 13.68 -20.74
N LYS A 334 -26.30 14.74 -21.56
CA LYS A 334 -26.42 14.65 -23.03
C LYS A 334 -25.07 14.35 -23.72
N LEU A 335 -24.04 13.95 -22.98
CA LEU A 335 -22.77 13.52 -23.57
C LEU A 335 -23.00 12.30 -24.47
N ASP A 336 -22.12 12.18 -25.47
CA ASP A 336 -22.07 11.02 -26.36
C ASP A 336 -22.14 9.70 -25.56
N LEU A 337 -22.98 8.79 -26.02
CA LEU A 337 -23.26 7.52 -25.34
C LEU A 337 -21.97 6.71 -25.16
N ASN A 338 -21.09 6.65 -26.17
CA ASN A 338 -19.84 5.91 -26.07
C ASN A 338 -18.90 6.53 -25.04
N LEU A 339 -18.85 7.86 -24.95
CA LEU A 339 -18.10 8.55 -23.89
C LEU A 339 -18.67 8.23 -22.50
N ARG A 340 -19.99 8.28 -22.30
CA ARG A 340 -20.62 7.93 -21.02
C ARG A 340 -20.32 6.48 -20.61
N LYS A 341 -20.39 5.53 -21.55
CA LYS A 341 -20.01 4.13 -21.33
C LYS A 341 -18.55 3.97 -20.92
N LYS A 342 -17.64 4.63 -21.63
CA LYS A 342 -16.20 4.64 -21.27
C LYS A 342 -15.99 5.20 -19.86
N LEU A 343 -16.66 6.28 -19.50
CA LEU A 343 -16.56 6.85 -18.14
C LEU A 343 -17.06 5.88 -17.06
N VAL A 344 -18.18 5.18 -17.30
CA VAL A 344 -18.67 4.13 -16.38
C VAL A 344 -17.64 3.00 -16.25
N LYS A 345 -17.13 2.46 -17.36
CA LYS A 345 -16.12 1.38 -17.34
C LYS A 345 -14.79 1.83 -16.71
N CYS A 346 -14.31 3.04 -16.99
CA CYS A 346 -13.03 3.52 -16.46
C CYS A 346 -13.10 3.94 -14.99
N TYR A 347 -14.20 4.54 -14.54
CA TYR A 347 -14.31 5.11 -13.19
C TYR A 347 -15.15 4.25 -12.23
N ILE A 348 -16.30 3.74 -12.69
CA ILE A 348 -17.22 3.00 -11.81
C ILE A 348 -16.82 1.53 -11.74
N TRP A 349 -16.48 0.90 -12.87
CA TRP A 349 -15.99 -0.49 -12.81
C TRP A 349 -14.62 -0.60 -12.19
N SER A 350 -13.74 0.42 -12.28
CA SER A 350 -12.45 0.37 -11.58
C SER A 350 -12.62 0.33 -10.05
N ILE A 351 -13.61 1.02 -9.50
CA ILE A 351 -13.98 0.94 -8.08
C ILE A 351 -14.59 -0.43 -7.76
N ALA A 352 -15.53 -0.89 -8.59
CA ALA A 352 -16.24 -2.14 -8.38
C ALA A 352 -15.31 -3.35 -8.48
N LEU A 353 -14.34 -3.34 -9.39
CA LEU A 353 -13.48 -4.48 -9.72
C LEU A 353 -12.09 -4.40 -9.09
N TYR A 354 -11.89 -3.55 -8.08
CA TYR A 354 -10.64 -3.53 -7.33
C TYR A 354 -10.45 -4.86 -6.60
N GLY A 355 -9.36 -5.58 -6.91
CA GLY A 355 -9.04 -6.88 -6.33
C GLY A 355 -9.85 -8.04 -6.93
N ALA A 356 -10.57 -7.83 -8.04
CA ALA A 356 -11.39 -8.88 -8.66
C ALA A 356 -10.57 -10.07 -9.18
N GLU A 357 -9.29 -9.85 -9.43
CA GLU A 357 -8.31 -10.88 -9.79
C GLU A 357 -8.17 -11.96 -8.72
N THR A 358 -8.41 -11.62 -7.46
CA THR A 358 -8.19 -12.52 -6.33
C THR A 358 -9.48 -13.17 -5.83
N TRP A 359 -10.64 -12.89 -6.44
CA TRP A 359 -11.92 -13.39 -5.91
C TRP A 359 -12.23 -14.81 -6.34
N THR A 360 -12.67 -15.65 -5.42
CA THR A 360 -13.34 -16.90 -5.75
C THR A 360 -14.83 -16.65 -5.95
N LEU A 361 -15.30 -16.82 -7.20
CA LEU A 361 -16.64 -16.41 -7.64
C LEU A 361 -17.62 -17.57 -7.62
N ARG A 362 -18.59 -17.54 -6.71
CA ARG A 362 -19.71 -18.49 -6.70
C ARG A 362 -20.86 -17.99 -7.60
N ALA A 363 -21.83 -18.84 -7.89
CA ALA A 363 -22.99 -18.47 -8.70
C ALA A 363 -23.74 -17.24 -8.14
N VAL A 364 -23.88 -17.14 -6.81
CA VAL A 364 -24.50 -15.97 -6.15
C VAL A 364 -23.70 -14.68 -6.38
N ASP A 365 -22.37 -14.77 -6.37
CA ASP A 365 -21.48 -13.63 -6.55
C ASP A 365 -21.51 -13.13 -8.00
N GLN A 366 -21.54 -14.06 -8.95
CA GLN A 366 -21.69 -13.75 -10.38
C GLN A 366 -23.01 -13.02 -10.63
N LYS A 367 -24.13 -13.50 -10.07
CA LYS A 367 -25.44 -12.85 -10.16
C LYS A 367 -25.42 -11.42 -9.61
N HIS A 368 -24.73 -11.18 -8.48
CA HIS A 368 -24.59 -9.83 -7.93
C HIS A 368 -23.84 -8.88 -8.87
N LEU A 369 -22.76 -9.36 -9.50
CA LEU A 369 -21.95 -8.57 -10.45
C LEU A 369 -22.71 -8.25 -11.74
N GLU A 370 -23.40 -9.23 -12.32
CA GLU A 370 -24.24 -9.01 -13.50
C GLU A 370 -25.40 -8.05 -13.19
N SER A 371 -26.03 -8.19 -12.02
CA SER A 371 -27.08 -7.27 -11.57
C SER A 371 -26.54 -5.84 -11.41
N PHE A 372 -25.29 -5.70 -10.95
CA PHE A 372 -24.63 -4.41 -10.85
C PHE A 372 -24.30 -3.80 -12.23
N GLU A 373 -23.85 -4.61 -13.18
CA GLU A 373 -23.64 -4.17 -14.57
C GLU A 373 -24.93 -3.61 -15.16
N MET A 374 -26.04 -4.37 -15.06
CA MET A 374 -27.35 -3.90 -15.54
C MET A 374 -27.83 -2.66 -14.80
N TRP A 375 -27.57 -2.56 -13.49
CA TRP A 375 -27.87 -1.36 -12.72
C TRP A 375 -27.14 -0.13 -13.26
N CYS A 376 -25.86 -0.25 -13.65
CA CYS A 376 -25.10 0.86 -14.23
C CYS A 376 -25.74 1.35 -15.53
N TRP A 377 -26.08 0.44 -16.45
CA TRP A 377 -26.67 0.77 -17.74
C TRP A 377 -28.06 1.39 -17.60
N ARG A 378 -28.91 0.80 -16.76
CA ARG A 378 -30.25 1.37 -16.48
C ARG A 378 -30.15 2.78 -15.90
N ARG A 379 -29.26 3.00 -14.92
CA ARG A 379 -29.09 4.33 -14.31
C ARG A 379 -28.53 5.36 -15.28
N MET A 380 -27.61 4.97 -16.15
CA MET A 380 -27.05 5.83 -17.20
C MET A 380 -28.14 6.31 -18.17
N GLU A 381 -29.05 5.43 -18.57
CA GLU A 381 -30.18 5.72 -19.47
C GLU A 381 -31.45 6.19 -18.74
N LYS A 382 -31.35 6.48 -17.43
CA LYS A 382 -32.45 6.95 -16.58
C LYS A 382 -33.67 6.02 -16.56
N ILE A 383 -33.48 4.74 -16.82
CA ILE A 383 -34.53 3.71 -16.82
C ILE A 383 -34.88 3.38 -15.37
N SER A 384 -36.13 3.61 -15.01
CA SER A 384 -36.74 3.26 -13.72
C SER A 384 -37.16 1.79 -13.69
N TRP A 385 -37.41 1.28 -12.48
CA TRP A 385 -37.99 -0.05 -12.30
C TRP A 385 -39.46 -0.11 -12.77
N THR A 386 -40.15 1.04 -12.76
CA THR A 386 -41.53 1.23 -13.22
C THR A 386 -41.67 1.22 -14.75
N ASP A 387 -40.57 1.28 -15.49
CA ASP A 387 -40.62 1.31 -16.96
C ASP A 387 -40.77 -0.11 -17.54
N TYR A 388 -40.66 -1.15 -16.70
CA TYR A 388 -40.76 -2.58 -17.06
C TYR A 388 -39.91 -3.00 -18.27
N VAL A 389 -38.83 -2.27 -18.57
CA VAL A 389 -37.92 -2.54 -19.68
C VAL A 389 -37.10 -3.79 -19.38
N ARG A 390 -37.06 -4.76 -20.31
CA ARG A 390 -36.26 -6.00 -20.20
C ARG A 390 -34.76 -5.73 -20.26
N ASN A 391 -33.93 -6.62 -19.71
CA ASN A 391 -32.48 -6.40 -19.66
C ASN A 391 -31.85 -6.39 -21.06
N GLU A 392 -32.37 -7.22 -21.96
CA GLU A 392 -31.92 -7.36 -23.34
C GLU A 392 -32.14 -6.04 -24.11
N GLU A 393 -33.30 -5.41 -23.91
CA GLU A 393 -33.64 -4.10 -24.47
C GLU A 393 -32.72 -2.99 -23.95
N VAL A 394 -32.38 -2.99 -22.65
CA VAL A 394 -31.40 -2.05 -22.10
C VAL A 394 -30.04 -2.19 -22.80
N LEU A 395 -29.58 -3.43 -23.00
CA LEU A 395 -28.31 -3.73 -23.65
C LEU A 395 -28.28 -3.28 -25.13
N ILE A 396 -29.40 -3.45 -25.85
CA ILE A 396 -29.56 -2.94 -27.22
C ILE A 396 -29.45 -1.42 -27.24
N ARG A 397 -30.17 -0.72 -26.35
CA ARG A 397 -30.14 0.75 -26.26
C ARG A 397 -28.75 1.31 -26.00
N VAL A 398 -27.97 0.66 -25.14
CA VAL A 398 -26.59 1.11 -24.87
C VAL A 398 -25.58 0.53 -25.86
N SER A 399 -26.00 -0.33 -26.79
CA SER A 399 -25.15 -1.07 -27.71
C SER A 399 -23.97 -1.74 -26.98
N GLU A 400 -24.30 -2.55 -25.97
CA GLU A 400 -23.34 -3.33 -25.16
C GLU A 400 -23.84 -4.76 -24.97
N GLN A 401 -22.92 -5.63 -24.60
CA GLN A 401 -23.22 -6.97 -24.09
C GLN A 401 -22.78 -7.06 -22.62
N ARG A 402 -23.29 -8.05 -21.89
CA ARG A 402 -22.80 -8.33 -20.54
C ARG A 402 -21.34 -8.72 -20.61
N ASN A 403 -20.49 -7.93 -19.95
CA ASN A 403 -19.04 -8.06 -20.09
C ASN A 403 -18.32 -8.05 -18.74
N ILE A 404 -19.00 -7.76 -17.62
CA ILE A 404 -18.31 -7.62 -16.33
C ILE A 404 -17.60 -8.91 -15.90
N LEU A 405 -18.23 -10.08 -16.12
CA LEU A 405 -17.63 -11.38 -15.78
C LEU A 405 -16.47 -11.73 -16.72
N HIS A 406 -16.57 -11.38 -18.00
CA HIS A 406 -15.49 -11.58 -18.96
C HIS A 406 -14.28 -10.71 -18.60
N GLU A 407 -14.49 -9.45 -18.24
CA GLU A 407 -13.44 -8.55 -17.77
C GLU A 407 -12.75 -9.10 -16.51
N ILE A 408 -13.50 -9.65 -15.55
CA ILE A 408 -12.90 -10.29 -14.37
C ILE A 408 -12.04 -11.50 -14.76
N ARG A 409 -12.53 -12.38 -15.65
CA ARG A 409 -11.75 -13.53 -16.15
C ARG A 409 -10.47 -13.09 -16.85
N LYS A 410 -10.54 -12.04 -17.67
CA LYS A 410 -9.37 -11.45 -18.34
C LYS A 410 -8.36 -10.92 -17.34
N ARG A 411 -8.81 -10.19 -16.31
CA ARG A 411 -7.91 -9.66 -15.27
C ARG A 411 -7.27 -10.77 -14.44
N LYS A 412 -8.01 -11.83 -14.11
CA LYS A 412 -7.48 -13.04 -13.47
C LYS A 412 -6.39 -13.69 -14.30
N ALA A 413 -6.63 -13.92 -15.60
CA ALA A 413 -5.64 -14.51 -16.49
C ALA A 413 -4.37 -13.63 -16.59
N ASN A 414 -4.54 -12.31 -16.70
CA ASN A 414 -3.41 -11.37 -16.71
C ASN A 414 -2.62 -11.39 -15.40
N TRP A 415 -3.29 -11.53 -14.26
CA TRP A 415 -2.66 -11.61 -12.95
C TRP A 415 -1.90 -12.93 -12.77
N ILE A 416 -2.50 -14.07 -13.15
CA ILE A 416 -1.81 -15.36 -13.15
C ILE A 416 -0.57 -15.30 -14.04
N GLY A 417 -0.70 -14.77 -15.26
CA GLY A 417 0.45 -14.60 -16.16
C GLY A 417 1.54 -13.67 -15.58
N HIS A 418 1.16 -12.65 -14.80
CA HIS A 418 2.09 -11.78 -14.08
C HIS A 418 2.85 -12.55 -12.99
N VAL A 419 2.15 -13.36 -12.20
CA VAL A 419 2.76 -14.21 -11.16
C VAL A 419 3.70 -15.25 -11.77
N LEU A 420 3.27 -15.94 -12.83
CA LEU A 420 4.08 -16.99 -13.48
C LEU A 420 5.36 -16.44 -14.11
N ARG A 421 5.30 -15.29 -14.81
CA ARG A 421 6.49 -14.66 -15.40
C ARG A 421 7.53 -14.25 -14.36
N ARG A 422 7.13 -14.02 -13.11
CA ARG A 422 8.04 -13.63 -12.04
C ARG A 422 8.98 -14.77 -11.63
N ASN A 423 8.57 -16.02 -11.79
CA ASN A 423 9.36 -17.20 -11.45
C ASN A 423 10.22 -17.71 -12.63
N CYS A 424 10.18 -17.04 -13.79
CA CYS A 424 10.86 -17.46 -15.01
C CYS A 424 11.99 -16.51 -15.47
N VAL A 425 12.41 -15.54 -14.64
CA VAL A 425 13.45 -14.56 -14.97
C VAL A 425 14.53 -14.53 -13.92
#